data_AF-A0A355G5C9-F1
#
_entry.id   AF-A0A355G5C9-F1
#
_cell.length_a   1.000
_cell.length_b   1.000
_cell.length_c   1.000
_cell.angle_alpha   90.00
_cell.angle_beta   90.00
_cell.angle_gamma   90.00
#
_symmetry.space_group_name_H-M   'P 1'
#
loop_
_entity.id
_entity.type
_entity.pdbx_description
1 polymer ?
#
loop_
_entity_poly.entity_id
_entity_poly.type
_entity_poly.pdbx_seq_one_letter_code
_entity_poly.pdbx_strand_id
1 'polypeptide(L)'
;MPVRRLEAETIRDSIIAVTGKLKTELYGEPVPVKEDEVGQIVVGLANVDSAGRQGKNLKMDDRKFRRSIYVTVSRSKPLAVLDMFDAPKMEPNCEKRSSSTVAPQSLLMMNSAFMVENAELFAERLLKEKAGNKAEQVKLAWMLAFGKEASTEEVQQSVEFIDSQLPQFKDRKDNAGKTPEHLALATFCQALLSSNGFLYVD
;
A
#
# COMPACT_ATOMS: atom_id res chain seq x y z
N MET A 1 19.82 6.38 -17.59
CA MET A 1 20.12 5.04 -17.04
C MET A 1 18.95 4.13 -17.41
N PRO A 2 19.10 2.79 -17.46
CA PRO A 2 17.98 1.92 -17.78
C PRO A 2 16.98 1.88 -16.62
N VAL A 3 15.71 2.13 -16.91
CA VAL A 3 14.60 2.05 -15.97
C VAL A 3 14.61 0.69 -15.26
N ARG A 4 14.68 0.69 -13.94
CA ARG A 4 14.75 -0.51 -13.11
C ARG A 4 13.48 -0.68 -12.29
N ARG A 5 12.87 -1.86 -12.36
CA ARG A 5 11.72 -2.20 -11.53
C ARG A 5 12.14 -2.46 -10.07
N LEU A 6 11.32 -2.01 -9.13
CA LEU A 6 11.49 -2.29 -7.72
C LEU A 6 11.16 -3.74 -7.36
N GLU A 7 11.85 -4.27 -6.36
CA GLU A 7 11.60 -5.62 -5.82
C GLU A 7 10.38 -5.63 -4.88
N ALA A 8 9.76 -6.80 -4.69
CA ALA A 8 8.56 -6.99 -3.89
C ALA A 8 8.61 -6.32 -2.50
N GLU A 9 9.68 -6.55 -1.74
CA GLU A 9 9.86 -6.00 -0.39
C GLU A 9 10.01 -4.48 -0.44
N THR A 10 10.69 -3.95 -1.46
CA THR A 10 10.86 -2.52 -1.64
C THR A 10 9.54 -1.86 -2.00
N ILE A 11 8.73 -2.47 -2.86
CA ILE A 11 7.40 -1.97 -3.21
C ILE A 11 6.53 -1.88 -1.95
N ARG A 12 6.41 -2.98 -1.19
CA ARG A 12 5.61 -3.00 0.04
C ARG A 12 6.13 -1.97 1.07
N ASP A 13 7.43 -1.91 1.30
CA ASP A 13 8.02 -1.01 2.29
C ASP A 13 7.86 0.45 1.87
N SER A 14 8.01 0.79 0.57
CA SER A 14 7.76 2.13 0.05
C SER A 14 6.30 2.56 0.20
N ILE A 15 5.34 1.66 -0.05
CA ILE A 15 3.90 1.95 0.15
C ILE A 15 3.64 2.31 1.61
N ILE A 16 4.24 1.59 2.57
CA ILE A 16 4.08 1.90 3.98
C ILE A 16 4.86 3.17 4.35
N ALA A 17 6.04 3.41 3.76
CA ALA A 17 6.88 4.57 4.04
C ALA A 17 6.17 5.89 3.72
N VAL A 18 5.47 5.98 2.59
CA VAL A 18 4.78 7.22 2.22
C VAL A 18 3.69 7.60 3.22
N THR A 19 3.08 6.63 3.91
CA THR A 19 2.08 6.89 4.96
C THR A 19 2.68 7.48 6.23
N GLY A 20 4.02 7.45 6.38
CA GLY A 20 4.72 7.86 7.60
C GLY A 20 4.60 6.86 8.75
N LYS A 21 3.97 5.70 8.54
CA LYS A 21 3.80 4.67 9.57
C LYS A 21 4.88 3.58 9.54
N LEU A 22 5.80 3.60 8.57
CA LEU A 22 6.85 2.58 8.46
C LEU A 22 7.68 2.50 9.74
N LYS A 23 7.70 1.30 10.32
CA LYS A 23 8.45 1.00 11.52
C LYS A 23 9.81 0.41 11.18
N THR A 24 10.87 1.12 11.59
CA THR A 24 12.26 0.76 11.32
C THR A 24 12.95 0.06 12.49
N GLU A 25 12.22 -0.31 13.56
CA GLU A 25 12.84 -0.96 14.71
C GLU A 25 13.46 -2.32 14.31
N LEU A 26 14.68 -2.53 14.79
CA LEU A 26 15.43 -3.75 14.55
C LEU A 26 15.05 -4.83 15.57
N TYR A 27 15.16 -6.10 15.16
CA TYR A 27 14.94 -7.29 16.01
C TYR A 27 13.50 -7.44 16.54
N GLY A 28 13.27 -8.36 17.47
CA GLY A 28 11.95 -8.65 18.02
C GLY A 28 11.16 -9.69 17.22
N GLU A 29 9.95 -9.99 17.69
CA GLU A 29 9.13 -11.05 17.12
C GLU A 29 8.73 -10.78 15.66
N PRO A 30 8.66 -11.84 14.83
CA PRO A 30 8.19 -11.72 13.46
C PRO A 30 6.72 -11.32 13.42
N VAL A 31 6.34 -10.58 12.38
CA VAL A 31 4.97 -10.14 12.16
C VAL A 31 4.18 -11.32 11.58
N PRO A 32 3.17 -11.85 12.30
CA PRO A 32 2.40 -13.00 11.84
C PRO A 32 1.60 -12.68 10.59
N VAL A 33 1.36 -13.74 9.81
CA VAL A 33 0.48 -13.73 8.65
C VAL A 33 -0.68 -14.68 8.90
N LYS A 34 -1.81 -14.39 8.26
CA LYS A 34 -3.02 -15.21 8.31
C LYS A 34 -3.65 -15.28 6.92
N GLU A 35 -4.55 -16.23 6.77
CA GLU A 35 -5.41 -16.32 5.60
C GLU A 35 -6.65 -15.43 5.82
N ASP A 36 -7.03 -14.66 4.82
CA ASP A 36 -8.25 -13.84 4.84
C ASP A 36 -9.49 -14.64 4.38
N GLU A 37 -10.64 -13.96 4.27
CA GLU A 37 -11.91 -14.58 3.89
C GLU A 37 -11.93 -15.12 2.45
N VAL A 38 -10.98 -14.69 1.61
CA VAL A 38 -10.86 -15.06 0.19
C VAL A 38 -9.67 -15.99 -0.04
N GLY A 39 -9.00 -16.44 1.02
CA GLY A 39 -7.87 -17.36 0.94
C GLY A 39 -6.51 -16.70 0.67
N GLN A 40 -6.42 -15.36 0.69
CA GLN A 40 -5.16 -14.66 0.52
C GLN A 40 -4.38 -14.61 1.83
N ILE A 41 -3.06 -14.76 1.75
CA ILE A 41 -2.19 -14.62 2.91
C ILE A 41 -1.85 -13.15 3.12
N VAL A 42 -2.33 -12.58 4.22
CA VAL A 42 -2.18 -11.17 4.61
C VAL A 42 -1.54 -11.04 5.98
N VAL A 43 -0.99 -9.87 6.28
CA VAL A 43 -0.44 -9.58 7.61
C VAL A 43 -1.58 -9.53 8.62
N GLY A 44 -1.48 -10.33 9.69
CA GLY A 44 -2.50 -10.37 10.72
C GLY A 44 -2.35 -11.54 11.69
N LEU A 45 -3.08 -11.47 12.79
CA LEU A 45 -3.14 -12.53 13.78
C LEU A 45 -4.12 -13.61 13.33
N ALA A 46 -3.63 -14.83 13.14
CA ALA A 46 -4.46 -15.99 12.94
C ALA A 46 -5.22 -16.31 14.24
N ASN A 47 -6.54 -16.42 14.14
CA ASN A 47 -7.39 -16.93 15.21
C ASN A 47 -8.04 -18.19 14.67
N VAL A 48 -7.36 -19.32 14.79
CA VAL A 48 -7.83 -20.59 14.21
C VAL A 48 -7.96 -21.60 15.34
N ASP A 49 -9.16 -22.16 15.48
CA ASP A 49 -9.41 -23.22 16.46
C ASP A 49 -8.66 -24.51 16.08
N SER A 50 -8.52 -25.45 17.02
CA SER A 50 -7.90 -26.77 16.76
C SER A 50 -8.55 -27.57 15.62
N ALA A 51 -9.77 -27.20 15.23
CA ALA A 51 -10.52 -27.77 14.11
C ALA A 51 -10.30 -27.04 12.76
N GLY A 52 -9.39 -26.06 12.69
CA GLY A 52 -9.11 -25.30 11.46
C GLY A 52 -10.12 -24.19 11.13
N ARG A 53 -11.10 -23.94 12.00
CA ARG A 53 -12.11 -22.90 11.80
C ARG A 53 -11.56 -21.52 12.16
N GLN A 54 -11.71 -20.56 11.25
CA GLN A 54 -11.33 -19.17 11.51
C GLN A 54 -12.31 -18.53 12.51
N GLY A 55 -11.79 -18.09 13.66
CA GLY A 55 -12.49 -17.29 14.65
C GLY A 55 -12.54 -15.81 14.25
N LYS A 56 -13.00 -14.96 15.17
CA LYS A 56 -13.10 -13.51 14.94
C LYS A 56 -11.73 -12.90 14.60
N ASN A 57 -11.75 -11.92 13.70
CA ASN A 57 -10.58 -11.11 13.35
C ASN A 57 -10.01 -10.42 14.60
N LEU A 58 -8.80 -10.82 15.00
CA LEU A 58 -8.07 -10.16 16.08
C LEU A 58 -7.44 -8.86 15.57
N LYS A 59 -7.51 -7.81 16.39
CA LYS A 59 -6.89 -6.52 16.07
C LYS A 59 -5.37 -6.68 16.11
N MET A 60 -4.74 -6.50 14.96
CA MET A 60 -3.29 -6.49 14.86
C MET A 60 -2.74 -5.17 15.41
N ASP A 61 -1.63 -5.26 16.13
CA ASP A 61 -0.91 -4.09 16.61
C ASP A 61 -0.19 -3.36 15.47
N ASP A 62 0.43 -2.23 15.76
CA ASP A 62 1.20 -1.42 14.81
C ASP A 62 2.39 -2.18 14.18
N ARG A 63 2.71 -3.38 14.68
CA ARG A 63 3.65 -4.31 14.05
C ARG A 63 3.32 -4.60 12.58
N LYS A 64 2.07 -4.41 12.13
CA LYS A 64 1.71 -4.55 10.70
C LYS A 64 2.48 -3.60 9.77
N PHE A 65 2.98 -2.48 10.29
CA PHE A 65 3.74 -1.48 9.53
C PHE A 65 5.26 -1.70 9.58
N ARG A 66 5.74 -2.84 10.11
CA ARG A 66 7.16 -3.16 10.05
C ARG A 66 7.61 -3.49 8.62
N ARG A 67 8.90 -3.26 8.38
CA ARG A 67 9.59 -3.64 7.13
C ARG A 67 9.33 -5.09 6.77
N SER A 68 9.27 -5.38 5.48
CA SER A 68 8.91 -6.68 4.92
C SER A 68 9.84 -7.81 5.38
N ILE A 69 11.10 -7.51 5.65
CA ILE A 69 12.09 -8.41 6.28
C ILE A 69 11.62 -9.00 7.62
N TYR A 70 10.77 -8.30 8.37
CA TYR A 70 10.26 -8.77 9.68
C TYR A 70 8.94 -9.53 9.58
N VAL A 71 8.37 -9.70 8.38
CA VAL A 71 7.15 -10.48 8.18
C VAL A 71 7.49 -11.97 8.18
N THR A 72 6.66 -12.78 8.84
CA THR A 72 6.83 -14.24 8.84
C THR A 72 6.84 -14.78 7.42
N VAL A 73 7.92 -15.47 7.05
CA VAL A 73 8.06 -16.13 5.75
C VAL A 73 7.65 -17.59 5.87
N SER A 74 6.68 -18.01 5.06
CA SER A 74 6.26 -19.40 4.94
C SER A 74 6.36 -19.83 3.47
N ARG A 75 6.93 -21.02 3.22
CA ARG A 75 7.04 -21.58 1.86
C ARG A 75 5.67 -21.95 1.28
N SER A 76 4.79 -22.53 2.11
CA SER A 76 3.45 -22.95 1.70
C SER A 76 2.41 -21.84 1.74
N LYS A 77 2.73 -20.70 2.38
CA LYS A 77 1.81 -19.58 2.60
C LYS A 77 2.56 -18.25 2.39
N PRO A 78 3.02 -17.94 1.17
CA PRO A 78 3.72 -16.69 0.90
C PRO A 78 2.76 -15.51 1.03
N LEU A 79 3.26 -14.36 1.53
CA LEU A 79 2.44 -13.15 1.65
C LEU A 79 1.96 -12.69 0.26
N ALA A 80 0.65 -12.54 0.07
CA ALA A 80 0.05 -12.33 -1.25
C ALA A 80 0.61 -11.13 -2.00
N VAL A 81 0.82 -9.99 -1.32
CA VAL A 81 1.42 -8.80 -1.93
C VAL A 81 2.86 -9.07 -2.40
N LEU A 82 3.66 -9.80 -1.61
CA LEU A 82 5.04 -10.09 -1.99
C LEU A 82 5.10 -11.10 -3.13
N ASP A 83 4.31 -12.16 -3.07
CA ASP A 83 4.25 -13.19 -4.12
C ASP A 83 3.81 -12.59 -5.47
N MET A 84 2.82 -11.68 -5.46
CA MET A 84 2.35 -11.01 -6.67
C MET A 84 3.45 -10.18 -7.35
N PHE A 85 4.36 -9.58 -6.58
CA PHE A 85 5.47 -8.75 -7.08
C PHE A 85 6.79 -9.52 -7.25
N ASP A 86 6.69 -10.82 -7.58
CA ASP A 86 7.82 -11.68 -7.92
C ASP A 86 8.81 -11.90 -6.76
N ALA A 87 8.32 -11.99 -5.52
CA ALA A 87 9.17 -12.39 -4.40
C ALA A 87 9.84 -13.76 -4.65
N PRO A 88 11.04 -14.00 -4.09
CA PRO A 88 11.77 -15.25 -4.32
C PRO A 88 10.98 -16.50 -3.93
N LYS A 89 10.75 -17.40 -4.90
CA LYS A 89 10.07 -18.68 -4.68
C LYS A 89 11.08 -19.75 -4.24
N MET A 90 10.86 -20.33 -3.07
CA MET A 90 11.78 -21.28 -2.43
C MET A 90 11.41 -22.74 -2.73
N GLU A 91 11.21 -23.07 -4.00
CA GLU A 91 10.79 -24.40 -4.48
C GLU A 91 11.50 -24.78 -5.81
N PRO A 92 12.57 -25.59 -5.81
CA PRO A 92 13.39 -26.01 -4.66
C PRO A 92 14.33 -24.89 -4.16
N ASN A 93 14.84 -24.02 -5.04
CA ASN A 93 15.67 -22.86 -4.72
C ASN A 93 15.40 -21.73 -5.73
N CYS A 94 15.54 -20.48 -5.30
CA CYS A 94 15.54 -19.31 -6.20
C CYS A 94 16.98 -18.95 -6.58
N GLU A 95 17.38 -19.20 -7.83
CA GLU A 95 18.71 -18.83 -8.33
C GLU A 95 18.77 -17.38 -8.82
N LYS A 96 17.65 -16.89 -9.37
CA LYS A 96 17.53 -15.53 -9.90
C LYS A 96 16.11 -15.02 -9.67
N ARG A 97 15.99 -13.78 -9.20
CA ARG A 97 14.71 -13.08 -9.09
C ARG A 97 14.23 -12.69 -10.48
N SER A 98 13.02 -13.11 -10.84
CA SER A 98 12.32 -12.64 -12.03
C SER A 98 11.68 -11.28 -11.74
N SER A 99 11.45 -10.50 -12.79
CA SER A 99 10.67 -9.28 -12.74
C SER A 99 9.65 -9.36 -13.87
N SER A 100 8.38 -9.48 -13.54
CA SER A 100 7.28 -9.61 -14.49
C SER A 100 6.43 -8.34 -14.52
N THR A 101 5.64 -8.17 -15.59
CA THR A 101 4.72 -7.02 -15.79
C THR A 101 3.32 -7.54 -16.10
N VAL A 102 2.88 -8.54 -15.35
CA VAL A 102 1.62 -9.23 -15.62
C VAL A 102 0.43 -8.40 -15.14
N ALA A 103 -0.67 -8.43 -15.88
CA ALA A 103 -1.88 -7.67 -15.57
C ALA A 103 -2.40 -7.82 -14.12
N PRO A 104 -2.33 -9.01 -13.47
CA PRO A 104 -2.77 -9.14 -12.09
C PRO A 104 -1.99 -8.29 -11.07
N GLN A 105 -0.74 -7.89 -11.37
CA GLN A 105 0.03 -6.99 -10.51
C GLN A 105 -0.62 -5.60 -10.46
N SER A 106 -0.98 -5.06 -11.63
CA SER A 106 -1.69 -3.78 -11.71
C SER A 106 -3.07 -3.87 -11.08
N LEU A 107 -3.77 -4.99 -11.26
CA LEU A 107 -5.08 -5.22 -10.65
C LEU A 107 -4.99 -5.25 -9.11
N LEU A 108 -3.93 -5.84 -8.55
CA LEU A 108 -3.67 -5.83 -7.11
C LEU A 108 -3.43 -4.39 -6.60
N MET A 109 -2.70 -3.57 -7.35
CA MET A 109 -2.48 -2.16 -7.01
C MET A 109 -3.78 -1.36 -6.95
N MET A 110 -4.73 -1.68 -7.84
CA MET A 110 -6.00 -0.97 -7.94
C MET A 110 -7.07 -1.45 -6.94
N ASN A 111 -7.03 -2.72 -6.50
CA ASN A 111 -8.18 -3.30 -5.79
C ASN A 111 -7.88 -3.91 -4.43
N SER A 112 -6.60 -4.12 -4.08
CA SER A 112 -6.31 -4.80 -2.81
C SER A 112 -6.66 -3.94 -1.60
N ALA A 113 -7.16 -4.57 -0.55
CA ALA A 113 -7.43 -3.91 0.72
C ALA A 113 -6.16 -3.27 1.31
N PHE A 114 -4.99 -3.88 1.09
CA PHE A 114 -3.69 -3.31 1.46
C PHE A 114 -3.46 -1.95 0.81
N MET A 115 -3.74 -1.82 -0.49
CA MET A 115 -3.55 -0.56 -1.22
C MET A 115 -4.54 0.50 -0.81
N VAL A 116 -5.82 0.13 -0.66
CA VAL A 116 -6.86 1.06 -0.22
C VAL A 116 -6.55 1.58 1.19
N GLU A 117 -6.20 0.70 2.12
CA GLU A 117 -5.84 1.11 3.50
C GLU A 117 -4.62 2.05 3.50
N ASN A 118 -3.55 1.72 2.78
CA ASN A 118 -2.37 2.60 2.75
C ASN A 118 -2.62 3.91 2.01
N ALA A 119 -3.47 3.94 0.98
CA ALA A 119 -3.84 5.18 0.31
C ALA A 119 -4.63 6.13 1.25
N GLU A 120 -5.52 5.58 2.06
CA GLU A 120 -6.23 6.36 3.09
C GLU A 120 -5.29 6.89 4.19
N LEU A 121 -4.34 6.06 4.64
CA LEU A 121 -3.31 6.47 5.60
C LEU A 121 -2.37 7.54 5.00
N PHE A 122 -2.08 7.45 3.71
CA PHE A 122 -1.29 8.45 3.02
C PHE A 122 -2.06 9.78 2.94
N ALA A 123 -3.35 9.75 2.58
CA ALA A 123 -4.21 10.94 2.62
C ALA A 123 -4.32 11.55 4.02
N GLU A 124 -4.42 10.73 5.07
CA GLU A 124 -4.40 11.18 6.48
C GLU A 124 -3.14 11.99 6.79
N ARG A 125 -1.97 11.48 6.37
CA ARG A 125 -0.70 12.18 6.54
C ARG A 125 -0.68 13.52 5.81
N LEU A 126 -1.13 13.56 4.55
CA LEU A 126 -1.14 14.79 3.76
C LEU A 126 -2.07 15.86 4.37
N LEU A 127 -3.25 15.46 4.83
CA LEU A 127 -4.18 16.36 5.52
C LEU A 127 -3.59 16.90 6.83
N LYS A 128 -2.81 16.09 7.55
CA LYS A 128 -2.15 16.49 8.78
C LYS A 128 -0.99 17.45 8.54
N GLU A 129 -0.14 17.18 7.54
CA GLU A 129 1.08 17.98 7.29
C GLU A 129 0.78 19.26 6.50
N LYS A 130 -0.23 19.27 5.62
CA LYS A 130 -0.59 20.39 4.74
C LYS A 130 -2.09 20.69 4.81
N ALA A 131 -2.59 20.93 6.02
CA ALA A 131 -4.00 21.23 6.25
C ALA A 131 -4.46 22.47 5.45
N GLY A 132 -5.63 22.37 4.82
CA GLY A 132 -6.28 23.50 4.14
C GLY A 132 -5.68 23.94 2.80
N ASN A 133 -4.64 23.29 2.28
CA ASN A 133 -4.05 23.64 0.98
C ASN A 133 -3.82 22.40 0.10
N LYS A 134 -4.74 22.17 -0.85
CA LYS A 134 -4.70 21.02 -1.78
C LYS A 134 -3.45 21.03 -2.67
N ALA A 135 -3.03 22.20 -3.16
CA ALA A 135 -1.85 22.30 -4.01
C ALA A 135 -0.58 21.85 -3.26
N GLU A 136 -0.45 22.26 -2.00
CA GLU A 136 0.66 21.84 -1.14
C GLU A 136 0.57 20.36 -0.74
N GLN A 137 -0.64 19.81 -0.55
CA GLN A 137 -0.85 18.37 -0.36
C GLN A 137 -0.39 17.57 -1.58
N VAL A 138 -0.74 18.02 -2.79
CA VAL A 138 -0.33 17.38 -4.04
C VAL A 138 1.19 17.42 -4.21
N LYS A 139 1.83 18.58 -4.00
CA LYS A 139 3.30 18.70 -4.08
C LYS A 139 4.00 17.78 -3.09
N LEU A 140 3.51 17.71 -1.85
CA LEU A 140 4.04 16.81 -0.84
C LEU A 140 3.84 15.34 -1.26
N ALA A 141 2.67 14.99 -1.79
CA ALA A 141 2.38 13.64 -2.26
C ALA A 141 3.34 13.21 -3.37
N TRP A 142 3.60 14.09 -4.35
CA TRP A 142 4.55 13.84 -5.44
C TRP A 142 5.97 13.62 -4.92
N MET A 143 6.42 14.47 -4.01
CA MET A 143 7.75 14.37 -3.42
C MET A 143 7.91 13.07 -2.63
N LEU A 144 6.89 12.65 -1.88
CA LEU A 144 6.93 11.41 -1.10
C LEU A 144 6.83 10.16 -1.98
N ALA A 145 5.98 10.17 -3.02
CA ALA A 145 5.76 9.02 -3.88
C ALA A 145 6.86 8.81 -4.93
N PHE A 146 7.38 9.89 -5.52
CA PHE A 146 8.30 9.84 -6.65
C PHE A 146 9.68 10.44 -6.36
N GLY A 147 9.88 11.07 -5.21
CA GLY A 147 11.16 11.72 -4.87
C GLY A 147 11.48 12.95 -5.72
N LYS A 148 10.48 13.55 -6.38
CA LYS A 148 10.63 14.73 -7.26
C LYS A 148 9.53 15.75 -7.02
N GLU A 149 9.83 17.00 -7.32
CA GLU A 149 8.83 18.07 -7.32
C GLU A 149 7.83 17.90 -8.46
N ALA A 150 6.56 18.22 -8.18
CA ALA A 150 5.52 18.26 -9.21
C ALA A 150 5.64 19.56 -10.02
N SER A 151 5.50 19.44 -11.33
CA SER A 151 5.34 20.59 -12.22
C SER A 151 4.03 21.34 -11.94
N THR A 152 3.94 22.60 -12.40
CA THR A 152 2.73 23.41 -12.27
C THR A 152 1.52 22.74 -12.92
N GLU A 153 1.72 22.09 -14.06
CA GLU A 153 0.70 21.38 -14.81
C GLU A 153 0.23 20.12 -14.07
N GLU A 154 1.16 19.33 -13.51
CA GLU A 154 0.82 18.14 -12.70
C GLU A 154 0.03 18.52 -11.45
N VAL A 155 0.40 19.64 -10.79
CA VAL A 155 -0.34 20.14 -9.61
C VAL A 155 -1.76 20.52 -10.00
N GLN A 156 -1.92 21.28 -11.07
CA GLN A 156 -3.22 21.73 -11.57
C GLN A 156 -4.13 20.53 -11.88
N GLN A 157 -3.64 19.56 -12.68
CA GLN A 157 -4.40 18.37 -13.05
C GLN A 157 -4.77 17.49 -11.84
N SER A 158 -3.86 17.36 -10.87
CA SER A 158 -4.10 16.59 -9.66
C SER A 158 -5.17 17.24 -8.77
N VAL A 159 -5.17 18.57 -8.64
CA VAL A 159 -6.20 19.30 -7.90
C VAL A 159 -7.55 19.17 -8.60
N GLU A 160 -7.61 19.33 -9.92
CA GLU A 160 -8.83 19.12 -10.72
C GLU A 160 -9.37 17.69 -10.56
N PHE A 161 -8.48 16.69 -10.56
CA PHE A 161 -8.86 15.31 -10.30
C PHE A 161 -9.48 15.15 -8.91
N ILE A 162 -8.83 15.65 -7.84
CA ILE A 162 -9.36 15.58 -6.47
C ILE A 162 -10.74 16.24 -6.39
N ASP A 163 -10.90 17.42 -6.99
CA ASP A 163 -12.16 18.16 -6.99
C ASP A 163 -13.28 17.43 -7.74
N SER A 164 -12.95 16.72 -8.83
CA SER A 164 -13.90 15.87 -9.56
C SER A 164 -14.44 14.70 -8.74
N GLN A 165 -13.69 14.22 -7.74
CA GLN A 165 -14.08 13.10 -6.89
C GLN A 165 -14.98 13.53 -5.72
N LEU A 166 -14.88 14.78 -5.27
CA LEU A 166 -15.64 15.28 -4.11
C LEU A 166 -17.16 15.04 -4.19
N PRO A 167 -17.85 15.28 -5.34
CA PRO A 167 -19.28 15.04 -5.43
C PRO A 167 -19.66 13.58 -5.16
N GLN A 168 -18.83 12.62 -5.59
CA GLN A 168 -19.12 11.19 -5.45
C GLN A 168 -19.13 10.74 -3.98
N PHE A 169 -18.36 11.41 -3.13
CA PHE A 169 -18.25 11.08 -1.71
C PHE A 169 -19.20 11.89 -0.81
N LYS A 170 -19.83 12.96 -1.32
CA LYS A 170 -20.85 13.72 -0.58
C LYS A 170 -22.13 12.91 -0.39
N ASP A 171 -22.51 12.14 -1.40
CA ASP A 171 -23.77 11.36 -1.38
C ASP A 171 -23.59 9.96 -0.75
N ARG A 172 -22.34 9.57 -0.46
CA ARG A 172 -22.02 8.28 0.12
C ARG A 172 -22.40 8.27 1.60
N LYS A 173 -23.32 7.38 1.98
CA LYS A 173 -23.81 7.22 3.35
C LYS A 173 -22.86 6.42 4.26
N ASP A 174 -21.99 5.61 3.66
CA ASP A 174 -21.03 4.78 4.38
C ASP A 174 -19.59 5.29 4.16
N ASN A 175 -19.21 6.25 5.00
CA ASN A 175 -17.90 6.91 4.95
C ASN A 175 -17.00 6.54 6.14
N ALA A 176 -17.40 5.59 6.99
CA ALA A 176 -16.66 5.19 8.19
C ALA A 176 -16.16 6.37 9.07
N GLY A 177 -16.91 7.49 9.11
CA GLY A 177 -16.54 8.71 9.84
C GLY A 177 -15.54 9.64 9.15
N LYS A 178 -15.14 9.36 7.90
CA LYS A 178 -14.19 10.16 7.13
C LYS A 178 -14.89 11.25 6.34
N THR A 179 -14.20 12.37 6.16
CA THR A 179 -14.70 13.49 5.34
C THR A 179 -14.65 13.14 3.85
N PRO A 180 -15.56 13.70 3.02
CA PRO A 180 -15.47 13.54 1.57
C PRO A 180 -14.13 13.98 0.99
N GLU A 181 -13.50 15.00 1.59
CA GLU A 181 -12.16 15.47 1.23
C GLU A 181 -11.08 14.42 1.47
N HIS A 182 -11.13 13.73 2.61
CA HIS A 182 -10.21 12.62 2.89
C HIS A 182 -10.37 11.50 1.87
N LEU A 183 -11.60 11.12 1.53
CA LEU A 183 -11.86 10.05 0.57
C LEU A 183 -11.41 10.44 -0.85
N ALA A 184 -11.67 11.67 -1.29
CA ALA A 184 -11.18 12.17 -2.57
C ALA A 184 -9.65 12.18 -2.64
N LEU A 185 -8.99 12.61 -1.57
CA LEU A 185 -7.53 12.60 -1.48
C LEU A 185 -6.97 11.17 -1.42
N ALA A 186 -7.67 10.24 -0.77
CA ALA A 186 -7.29 8.83 -0.74
C ALA A 186 -7.35 8.20 -2.14
N THR A 187 -8.38 8.51 -2.95
CA THR A 187 -8.44 8.08 -4.36
C THR A 187 -7.26 8.61 -5.17
N PHE A 188 -6.88 9.87 -4.97
CA PHE A 188 -5.69 10.45 -5.57
C PHE A 188 -4.41 9.73 -5.13
N CYS A 189 -4.24 9.48 -3.83
CA CYS A 189 -3.11 8.72 -3.29
C CYS A 189 -3.02 7.31 -3.91
N GLN A 190 -4.16 6.64 -4.08
CA GLN A 190 -4.23 5.33 -4.71
C GLN A 190 -3.80 5.37 -6.18
N ALA A 191 -4.21 6.41 -6.92
CA ALA A 191 -3.79 6.63 -8.30
C ALA A 191 -2.26 6.84 -8.40
N LEU A 192 -1.67 7.59 -7.47
CA LEU A 192 -0.21 7.78 -7.43
C LEU A 192 0.54 6.47 -7.16
N LEU A 193 0.12 5.73 -6.13
CA LEU A 193 0.78 4.50 -5.74
C LEU A 193 0.66 3.40 -6.81
N SER A 194 -0.42 3.39 -7.57
CA SER A 194 -0.63 2.45 -8.69
C SER A 194 0.04 2.86 -10.01
N SER A 195 0.67 4.04 -10.05
CA SER A 195 1.35 4.53 -11.26
C SER A 195 2.69 3.84 -11.50
N ASN A 196 3.13 3.84 -12.77
CA ASN A 196 4.45 3.33 -13.13
C ASN A 196 5.58 4.11 -12.44
N GLY A 197 5.43 5.42 -12.23
CA GLY A 197 6.44 6.22 -11.54
C GLY A 197 6.76 5.74 -10.12
N PHE A 198 5.84 5.00 -9.50
CA PHE A 198 6.03 4.44 -8.17
C PHE A 198 6.72 3.05 -8.19
N LEU A 199 6.51 2.27 -9.27
CA LEU A 199 7.03 0.90 -9.38
C LEU A 199 8.43 0.82 -9.99
N TYR A 200 8.88 1.88 -10.64
CA TYR A 200 10.13 1.94 -11.38
C TYR A 200 11.00 3.11 -10.91
N VAL A 201 12.31 2.91 -10.95
CA VAL A 201 13.32 3.95 -10.67
C VAL A 201 14.26 4.07 -11.86
N ASP A 202 14.61 5.30 -12.20
CA ASP A 202 15.51 5.64 -13.31
C ASP A 202 16.99 5.61 -12.94
#